data_AF-A0A258H581-F1
#
_entry.id   AF-A0A258H581-F1
#
_cell.length_a   1.000
_cell.length_b   1.000
_cell.length_c   1.000
_cell.angle_alpha   90.00
_cell.angle_beta   90.00
_cell.angle_gamma   90.00
#
_symmetry.space_group_name_H-M   'P 1'
#
loop_
_entity.id
_entity.type
_entity.pdbx_description
1 polymer ?
#
loop_
_entity_poly.entity_id
_entity_poly.type
_entity_poly.pdbx_seq_one_letter_code
_entity_poly.pdbx_strand_id
1 'polypeptide(L)'
;METELLDLFRSLASISEEETMLLAQGRRGEIAGLVQAKIRLVGAVDHEVARLDRTSPDWRDALDPDVRAELAELAARLRDICSANGAALKRQIDLSDEMMAEIAADARRRRGSGSGAYGASGGMAFAGAAVPISVNASF
;
A
#
# COMPACT_ATOMS: atom_id res chain seq x y z
N MET A 1 31.47 -11.14 10.80
CA MET A 1 31.49 -9.83 10.13
C MET A 1 30.78 -9.94 8.79
N GLU A 2 31.27 -10.74 7.85
CA GLU A 2 30.57 -11.03 6.58
C GLU A 2 29.18 -11.67 6.79
N THR A 3 29.08 -12.53 7.80
CA THR A 3 27.84 -13.23 8.17
C THR A 3 26.74 -12.29 8.65
N GLU A 4 27.08 -11.17 9.30
CA GLU A 4 26.10 -10.28 9.91
C GLU A 4 25.33 -9.48 8.85
N LEU A 5 26.03 -8.91 7.86
CA LEU A 5 25.40 -8.24 6.74
C LEU A 5 24.52 -9.20 5.93
N LEU A 6 25.01 -10.41 5.69
CA LEU A 6 24.27 -11.44 4.97
C LEU A 6 22.98 -11.84 5.70
N ASP A 7 23.05 -12.02 7.02
CA ASP A 7 21.89 -12.37 7.84
C ASP A 7 20.87 -11.22 7.91
N LEU A 8 21.32 -9.96 7.91
CA LEU A 8 20.44 -8.80 7.79
C LEU A 8 19.72 -8.78 6.42
N PHE A 9 20.43 -9.06 5.33
CA PHE A 9 19.83 -9.15 3.99
C PHE A 9 18.82 -10.29 3.88
N ARG A 10 19.13 -11.47 4.42
CA ARG A 10 18.18 -12.61 4.50
C ARG A 10 16.93 -12.26 5.30
N SER A 11 17.11 -11.60 6.44
CA SER A 11 15.99 -11.14 7.28
C SER A 11 15.13 -10.11 6.55
N LEU A 12 15.75 -9.20 5.82
CA LEU A 12 15.05 -8.19 5.02
C LEU A 12 14.30 -8.82 3.83
N ALA A 13 14.86 -9.85 3.21
CA ALA A 13 14.19 -10.59 2.14
C ALA A 13 12.94 -11.30 2.66
N SER A 14 13.08 -12.04 3.76
CA SER A 14 11.98 -12.74 4.42
C SER A 14 10.83 -11.81 4.78
N ILE A 15 11.12 -10.68 5.44
CA ILE A 15 10.05 -9.74 5.84
C ILE A 15 9.39 -9.07 4.63
N SER A 16 10.14 -8.85 3.55
CA SER A 16 9.59 -8.23 2.33
C SER A 16 8.68 -9.20 1.57
N GLU A 17 8.94 -10.51 1.64
CA GLU A 17 8.07 -11.56 1.08
C GLU A 17 6.77 -11.70 1.87
N GLU A 18 6.87 -11.64 3.20
CA GLU A 18 5.69 -11.60 4.07
C GLU A 18 4.85 -10.33 3.79
N GLU A 19 5.50 -9.17 3.59
CA GLU A 19 4.81 -7.94 3.16
C GLU A 19 4.05 -8.16 1.84
N THR A 20 4.69 -8.77 0.84
CA THR A 20 4.05 -9.08 -0.46
C THR A 20 2.80 -9.92 -0.27
N MET A 21 2.87 -10.95 0.57
CA MET A 21 1.74 -11.83 0.86
C MET A 21 0.59 -11.06 1.53
N LEU A 22 0.88 -10.22 2.53
CA LEU A 22 -0.14 -9.43 3.21
C LEU A 22 -0.79 -8.37 2.30
N LEU A 23 0.01 -7.74 1.44
CA LEU A 23 -0.47 -6.79 0.43
C LEU A 23 -1.40 -7.46 -0.57
N ALA A 24 -1.05 -8.67 -1.03
CA ALA A 24 -1.89 -9.45 -1.92
C ALA A 24 -3.23 -9.85 -1.27
N GLN A 25 -3.24 -10.07 0.05
CA GLN A 25 -4.44 -10.42 0.81
C GLN A 25 -5.26 -9.19 1.27
N GLY A 26 -4.77 -7.96 1.06
CA GLY A 26 -5.44 -6.74 1.51
C GLY A 26 -5.48 -6.56 3.04
N ARG A 27 -4.61 -7.25 3.79
CA ARG A 27 -4.60 -7.28 5.28
C ARG A 27 -3.91 -6.05 5.87
N ARG A 28 -4.44 -4.85 5.60
CA ARG A 28 -3.85 -3.56 5.99
C ARG A 28 -3.52 -3.44 7.49
N GLY A 29 -4.35 -4.03 8.36
CA GLY A 29 -4.16 -3.96 9.81
C GLY A 29 -2.90 -4.66 10.32
N GLU A 30 -2.39 -5.65 9.58
CA GLU A 30 -1.25 -6.48 10.00
C GLU A 30 0.08 -5.98 9.42
N ILE A 31 0.01 -5.15 8.38
CA ILE A 31 1.18 -4.60 7.69
C ILE A 31 1.93 -3.58 8.57
N ALA A 32 1.24 -2.86 9.46
CA ALA A 32 1.86 -1.78 10.23
C ALA A 32 3.03 -2.25 11.11
N GLY A 33 2.87 -3.37 11.83
CA GLY A 33 3.93 -3.95 12.66
C GLY A 33 5.11 -4.45 11.81
N LEU A 34 4.80 -5.04 10.67
CA LEU A 34 5.78 -5.56 9.72
C LEU A 34 6.62 -4.43 9.10
N VAL A 35 5.99 -3.31 8.71
CA VAL A 35 6.70 -2.12 8.19
C VAL A 35 7.66 -1.56 9.25
N GLN A 36 7.26 -1.49 10.52
CA GLN A 36 8.16 -1.02 11.59
C GLN A 36 9.35 -1.95 11.83
N ALA A 37 9.17 -3.26 11.68
CA ALA A 37 10.28 -4.21 11.71
C ALA A 37 11.19 -4.04 10.48
N LYS A 38 10.62 -3.84 9.29
CA LYS A 38 11.38 -3.59 8.05
C LYS A 38 12.23 -2.32 8.14
N ILE A 39 11.67 -1.21 8.64
CA ILE A 39 12.41 0.05 8.85
C ILE A 39 13.62 -0.17 9.77
N ARG A 40 13.45 -0.93 10.86
CA ARG A 40 14.54 -1.25 11.79
C ARG A 40 15.62 -2.09 11.12
N LEU A 41 15.25 -3.09 10.31
CA LEU A 41 16.20 -3.91 9.56
C LEU A 41 16.97 -3.11 8.52
N VAL A 42 16.30 -2.22 7.78
CA VAL A 42 16.98 -1.31 6.83
C VAL A 42 17.99 -0.41 7.56
N GLY A 43 17.59 0.17 8.70
CA GLY A 43 18.51 0.97 9.50
C GLY A 43 19.72 0.18 10.02
N ALA A 44 19.54 -1.10 10.36
CA ALA A 44 20.63 -1.98 10.74
C ALA A 44 21.57 -2.31 9.56
N VAL A 45 21.02 -2.56 8.36
CA VAL A 45 21.80 -2.74 7.12
C VAL A 45 22.62 -1.48 6.82
N ASP A 46 21.99 -0.30 6.83
CA ASP A 46 22.66 0.97 6.56
C ASP A 46 23.79 1.23 7.57
N HIS A 47 23.55 0.94 8.85
CA HIS A 47 24.55 1.06 9.89
C HIS A 47 25.75 0.15 9.64
N GLU A 48 25.49 -1.12 9.30
CA GLU A 48 26.53 -2.12 9.08
C GLU A 48 27.35 -1.82 7.82
N VAL A 49 26.70 -1.43 6.71
CA VAL A 49 27.38 -0.97 5.50
C VAL A 49 28.25 0.25 5.81
N ALA A 50 27.71 1.26 6.51
CA ALA A 50 28.48 2.44 6.88
C ALA A 50 29.64 2.12 7.84
N ARG A 51 29.51 1.09 8.68
CA ARG A 51 30.59 0.61 9.55
C ARG A 51 31.68 -0.07 8.73
N LEU A 52 31.31 -0.94 7.79
CA LEU A 52 32.24 -1.62 6.89
C LEU A 52 33.00 -0.62 6.02
N ASP A 53 32.31 0.33 5.38
CA ASP A 53 32.94 1.38 4.57
C ASP A 53 33.97 2.22 5.36
N ARG A 54 33.77 2.39 6.67
CA ARG A 54 34.73 3.11 7.55
C ARG A 54 35.91 2.25 8.02
N THR A 55 35.67 0.97 8.27
CA THR A 55 36.66 0.08 8.90
C THR A 55 37.51 -0.68 7.88
N SER A 56 36.97 -0.92 6.70
CA SER A 56 37.64 -1.60 5.60
C SER A 56 37.05 -1.10 4.28
N PRO A 57 37.60 -0.03 3.67
CA PRO A 57 37.03 0.55 2.45
C PRO A 57 36.89 -0.45 1.29
N ASP A 58 37.77 -1.46 1.24
CA ASP A 58 37.79 -2.50 0.22
C ASP A 58 37.04 -3.78 0.66
N TRP A 59 36.18 -3.70 1.68
CA TRP A 59 35.48 -4.87 2.24
C TRP A 59 34.71 -5.68 1.20
N ARG A 60 34.17 -5.02 0.17
CA ARG A 60 33.41 -5.65 -0.92
C ARG A 60 34.27 -6.62 -1.75
N ASP A 61 35.53 -6.26 -1.96
CA ASP A 61 36.50 -7.07 -2.71
C ASP A 61 37.13 -8.15 -1.83
N ALA A 62 37.19 -7.88 -0.52
CA ALA A 62 37.68 -8.82 0.49
C ALA A 62 36.66 -9.93 0.85
N LEU A 63 35.38 -9.77 0.49
CA LEU A 63 34.36 -10.79 0.69
C LEU A 63 34.72 -12.09 -0.03
N ASP A 64 34.45 -13.20 0.64
CA ASP A 64 34.45 -14.51 -0.01
C ASP A 64 33.55 -14.48 -1.28
N PRO A 65 34.02 -15.04 -2.41
CA PRO A 65 33.27 -15.02 -3.67
C PRO A 65 31.85 -15.57 -3.56
N ASP A 66 31.63 -16.61 -2.74
CA ASP A 66 30.32 -17.22 -2.57
C ASP A 66 29.40 -16.29 -1.76
N VAL A 67 29.92 -15.66 -0.71
CA VAL A 67 29.19 -14.67 0.10
C VAL A 67 28.81 -13.45 -0.74
N ARG A 68 29.74 -12.97 -1.58
CA ARG A 68 29.47 -11.85 -2.50
C ARG A 68 28.40 -12.20 -3.53
N ALA A 69 28.43 -13.42 -4.06
CA ALA A 69 27.40 -13.89 -4.99
C ALA A 69 26.03 -13.96 -4.31
N GLU A 70 25.96 -14.49 -3.09
CA GLU A 70 24.71 -14.58 -2.33
C GLU A 70 24.16 -13.19 -1.97
N LEU A 71 25.00 -12.25 -1.54
CA LEU A 71 24.59 -10.87 -1.28
C LEU A 71 24.03 -10.19 -2.54
N ALA A 72 24.65 -10.41 -3.70
CA ALA A 72 24.18 -9.86 -4.97
C ALA A 72 22.82 -10.45 -5.37
N GLU A 73 22.62 -11.75 -5.17
CA GLU A 73 21.34 -12.43 -5.41
C GLU A 73 20.24 -11.90 -4.48
N LEU A 74 20.52 -11.82 -3.18
CA LEU A 74 19.58 -11.29 -2.18
C LEU A 74 19.21 -9.83 -2.47
N ALA A 75 20.19 -8.99 -2.84
CA ALA A 75 19.94 -7.60 -3.21
C ALA A 75 19.07 -7.48 -4.46
N ALA A 76 19.31 -8.30 -5.48
CA ALA A 76 18.49 -8.33 -6.69
C ALA A 76 17.05 -8.77 -6.37
N ARG A 77 16.88 -9.85 -5.61
CA ARG A 77 15.58 -10.35 -5.16
C ARG A 77 14.81 -9.29 -4.35
N LEU A 78 15.50 -8.63 -3.42
CA LEU A 78 14.92 -7.56 -2.60
C LEU A 78 14.42 -6.38 -3.44
N ARG A 79 15.20 -5.95 -4.43
CA ARG A 79 14.79 -4.88 -5.36
C ARG A 79 13.51 -5.25 -6.08
N ASP A 80 13.44 -6.48 -6.59
CA ASP A 80 12.30 -6.94 -7.38
C ASP A 80 11.04 -7.05 -6.50
N ILE A 81 11.16 -7.59 -5.28
CA ILE A 81 10.07 -7.64 -4.29
C ILE A 81 9.60 -6.24 -3.91
N CYS A 82 10.52 -5.32 -3.60
CA CYS A 82 10.16 -3.96 -3.22
C CYS A 82 9.46 -3.21 -4.37
N SER A 83 9.88 -3.44 -5.61
CA SER A 83 9.21 -2.89 -6.80
C SER A 83 7.77 -3.42 -6.92
N ALA A 84 7.57 -4.73 -6.74
CA ALA A 84 6.25 -5.35 -6.75
C ALA A 84 5.33 -4.80 -5.64
N ASN A 85 5.85 -4.65 -4.41
CA ASN A 85 5.11 -4.08 -3.29
C ASN A 85 4.71 -2.62 -3.56
N GLY A 86 5.62 -1.81 -4.09
CA GLY A 86 5.34 -0.43 -4.50
C GLY A 86 4.22 -0.34 -5.55
N ALA A 87 4.26 -1.21 -6.56
CA ALA A 87 3.23 -1.27 -7.59
C ALA A 87 1.87 -1.76 -7.04
N ALA A 88 1.85 -2.67 -6.07
CA ALA A 88 0.63 -3.12 -5.40
C ALA A 88 0.00 -2.00 -4.57
N LEU A 89 0.81 -1.31 -3.75
CA LEU A 89 0.37 -0.17 -2.94
C LEU A 89 -0.19 0.95 -3.82
N LYS A 90 0.51 1.31 -4.90
CA LYS A 90 0.03 2.33 -5.84
C LYS A 90 -1.36 1.98 -6.39
N ARG A 91 -1.54 0.74 -6.85
CA ARG A 91 -2.86 0.28 -7.36
C ARG A 91 -3.95 0.35 -6.29
N GLN A 92 -3.64 0.02 -5.04
CA GLN A 92 -4.60 0.11 -3.94
C GLN A 92 -4.99 1.56 -3.61
N ILE A 93 -4.05 2.51 -3.74
CA ILE A 93 -4.32 3.94 -3.58
C ILE A 93 -5.21 4.43 -4.71
N ASP A 94 -4.82 4.15 -5.96
CA ASP A 94 -5.56 4.57 -7.16
C ASP A 94 -7.03 4.05 -7.10
N LEU A 95 -7.24 2.80 -6.69
CA LEU A 95 -8.58 2.23 -6.50
C LEU A 95 -9.37 2.92 -5.36
N SER A 96 -8.70 3.25 -4.25
CA SER A 96 -9.35 3.94 -3.13
C SER A 96 -9.83 5.34 -3.54
N ASP A 97 -9.04 6.05 -4.34
CA ASP A 97 -9.39 7.36 -4.88
C ASP A 97 -10.57 7.30 -5.85
N GLU A 98 -10.59 6.31 -6.75
CA GLU A 98 -11.71 6.06 -7.67
C GLU A 98 -13.01 5.76 -6.90
N MET A 99 -12.95 4.91 -5.87
CA MET A 99 -14.10 4.62 -5.02
C MET A 99 -14.62 5.87 -4.30
N MET A 100 -13.72 6.70 -3.75
CA MET A 100 -14.10 7.93 -3.07
C MET A 100 -14.72 8.95 -4.03
N ALA A 101 -14.23 9.02 -5.28
CA ALA A 101 -14.82 9.84 -6.32
C ALA A 101 -16.25 9.40 -6.66
N GLU A 102 -16.49 8.10 -6.81
CA GLU A 102 -17.84 7.56 -7.06
C GLU A 102 -18.79 7.77 -5.87
N ILE A 103 -18.32 7.57 -4.64
CA ILE A 103 -19.10 7.88 -3.42
C ILE A 103 -19.47 9.37 -3.40
N ALA A 104 -18.52 10.26 -3.72
CA ALA A 104 -18.79 11.70 -3.78
C ALA A 104 -19.79 12.05 -4.89
N ALA A 105 -19.68 11.41 -6.06
CA ALA A 105 -20.62 11.58 -7.17
C ALA A 105 -22.03 11.11 -6.77
N ASP A 106 -22.16 9.95 -6.14
CA ASP A 106 -23.44 9.44 -5.64
C ASP A 106 -24.04 10.35 -4.55
N ALA A 107 -23.23 10.82 -3.60
CA ALA A 107 -23.68 11.77 -2.59
C ALA A 107 -24.16 13.10 -3.19
N ARG A 108 -23.50 13.60 -4.25
CA ARG A 108 -23.97 14.77 -5.02
C ARG A 108 -25.27 14.48 -5.76
N ARG A 109 -25.39 13.33 -6.43
CA ARG A 109 -26.63 12.89 -7.11
C ARG A 109 -27.81 12.82 -6.14
N ARG A 110 -27.63 12.20 -4.97
CA ARG A 110 -28.67 12.11 -3.93
C ARG A 110 -29.06 13.47 -3.35
N ARG A 111 -28.10 14.38 -3.12
CA ARG A 111 -28.38 15.75 -2.65
C ARG A 111 -29.05 16.61 -3.73
N GLY A 112 -28.70 16.44 -5.01
CA GLY A 112 -29.33 17.13 -6.13
C GLY A 112 -30.77 16.69 -6.42
N SER A 113 -31.15 15.48 -5.98
CA SER A 113 -32.52 14.94 -6.11
C SER A 113 -33.49 15.42 -5.02
N GLY A 114 -33.05 16.24 -4.07
CA GLY A 114 -33.83 16.64 -2.90
C GLY A 114 -33.65 18.10 -2.51
N SER A 115 -33.99 19.03 -3.41
CA SER A 115 -34.15 20.45 -3.06
C SER A 115 -35.63 20.80 -2.96
N GLY A 116 -36.27 20.35 -1.88
CA GLY A 116 -37.52 20.96 -1.41
C GLY A 116 -37.14 22.15 -0.55
N ALA A 117 -37.20 23.37 -1.11
CA ALA A 117 -36.97 24.58 -0.32
C ALA A 117 -38.13 24.78 0.66
N TYR A 118 -37.83 24.75 1.97
CA TYR A 118 -38.78 25.12 3.02
C TYR A 118 -38.95 26.64 3.00
N GLY A 119 -39.99 27.14 2.35
CA GLY A 119 -40.35 28.56 2.37
C GLY A 119 -40.93 28.95 3.74
N ALA A 120 -40.49 30.08 4.30
CA ALA A 120 -40.92 30.61 5.60
C ALA A 120 -42.37 31.14 5.65
N SER A 121 -43.26 30.60 4.80
CA SER A 121 -44.67 30.98 4.70
C SER A 121 -45.54 29.82 4.24
N GLY A 122 -45.38 28.63 4.87
CA GLY A 122 -46.40 27.57 4.89
C GLY A 122 -46.92 27.04 3.55
N GLY A 123 -46.29 27.34 2.41
CA GLY A 123 -46.68 26.86 1.09
C GLY A 123 -45.65 25.90 0.53
N MET A 124 -45.96 24.60 0.54
CA MET A 124 -45.20 23.61 -0.24
C MET A 124 -45.57 23.72 -1.72
N ALA A 125 -44.66 24.27 -2.53
CA ALA A 125 -44.72 24.14 -3.98
C ALA A 125 -43.89 22.92 -4.40
N PHE A 126 -44.58 21.85 -4.79
CA PHE A 126 -43.96 20.63 -5.33
C PHE A 126 -43.77 20.80 -6.84
N ALA A 127 -42.57 21.14 -7.30
CA ALA A 127 -42.19 21.01 -8.71
C ALA A 127 -41.62 19.60 -8.94
N GLY A 128 -42.47 18.58 -8.76
CA GLY A 128 -42.12 17.18 -8.98
C GLY A 128 -42.68 16.67 -10.30
N ALA A 129 -41.91 16.75 -11.37
CA ALA A 129 -42.18 16.01 -12.60
C ALA A 129 -41.04 15.00 -12.86
N ALA A 130 -41.16 13.85 -12.20
CA ALA A 130 -40.80 12.51 -12.68
C ALA A 130 -41.32 11.50 -11.64
N VAL A 131 -42.51 10.96 -11.90
CA VAL A 131 -43.16 9.93 -11.06
C VAL A 131 -42.59 8.56 -11.48
N PRO A 132 -42.21 7.66 -10.55
CA PRO A 132 -41.71 6.35 -10.90
C PRO A 132 -42.83 5.36 -11.27
N ILE A 133 -42.43 4.45 -12.15
CA ILE A 133 -43.10 3.34 -12.85
C ILE A 133 -44.28 2.68 -12.08
N SER A 134 -45.43 2.60 -12.76
CA SER A 134 -46.57 1.77 -12.38
C SER A 134 -46.30 0.28 -12.65
N VAL A 135 -46.43 -0.57 -11.63
CA VAL A 135 -46.47 -2.03 -11.79
C VAL A 135 -47.89 -2.51 -11.52
N ASN A 136 -48.59 -2.94 -12.57
CA ASN A 136 -49.85 -3.67 -12.46
C ASN A 136 -49.55 -5.09 -11.98
N ALA A 137 -49.98 -5.45 -10.78
CA ALA A 137 -50.09 -6.83 -10.35
C ALA A 137 -51.53 -7.09 -9.90
N SER A 138 -52.30 -7.73 -10.77
CA SER A 138 -53.57 -8.37 -10.46
C SER A 138 -53.31 -9.75 -9.85
N PHE A 139 -53.86 -10.04 -8.67
CA PHE A 139 -54.53 -11.30 -8.30
C PHE A 139 -55.24 -11.14 -6.95
#